data_AF-A0A4W5LVP7-F1
#
_entry.id   AF-A0A4W5LVP7-F1
#
_cell.length_a   1.000
_cell.length_b   1.000
_cell.length_c   1.000
_cell.angle_alpha   90.00
_cell.angle_beta   90.00
_cell.angle_gamma   90.00
#
_symmetry.space_group_name_H-M   'P 1'
#
loop_
_entity.id
_entity.type
_entity.pdbx_description
1 polymer ?
#
loop_
_entity_poly.entity_id
_entity_poly.type
_entity_poly.pdbx_seq_one_letter_code
_entity_poly.pdbx_strand_id
1 'polypeptide(L)'
;YLVLHLFGCVFPVFPYLSPDETSFEAGIKVQIHTQDEPPFIDQLGFGVAPGFQTFVSCQEQRLTYLPPPWGDCKSTPMDSDFFSSYSLTACRIDCETRYLVENCNCRMVHMPGDAPYCTPEQYKECADPAL
;
A
#
# COMPACT_ATOMS: atom_id res chain seq x y z
N TYR A 1 -30.53 -16.51 7.72
CA TYR A 1 -29.46 -16.04 8.62
C TYR A 1 -28.17 -16.74 8.23
N LEU A 2 -27.55 -16.27 7.14
CA LEU A 2 -26.24 -16.74 6.73
C LEU A 2 -25.25 -15.76 7.34
N VAL A 3 -24.60 -16.19 8.41
CA VAL A 3 -23.50 -15.48 9.05
C VAL A 3 -22.41 -15.40 7.98
N LEU A 4 -22.24 -14.23 7.38
CA LEU A 4 -20.96 -13.87 6.76
C LEU A 4 -19.95 -14.00 7.88
N HIS A 5 -19.23 -15.13 7.91
CA HIS A 5 -17.95 -15.16 8.57
C HIS A 5 -17.16 -14.02 7.95
N LEU A 6 -16.92 -13.01 8.79
CA LEU A 6 -16.06 -11.88 8.52
C LEU A 6 -14.78 -12.40 7.90
N PHE A 7 -14.70 -12.37 6.56
CA PHE A 7 -13.41 -12.30 5.89
C PHE A 7 -12.77 -11.06 6.49
N GLY A 8 -11.64 -11.24 7.15
CA GLY A 8 -10.92 -10.19 7.85
C GLY A 8 -10.32 -9.20 6.86
N CYS A 9 -11.14 -8.53 6.04
CA CYS A 9 -10.75 -7.34 5.31
C CYS A 9 -10.23 -6.37 6.36
N VAL A 10 -8.91 -6.28 6.46
CA VAL A 10 -8.27 -5.23 7.23
C VAL A 10 -8.63 -3.98 6.45
N PHE A 11 -9.46 -3.14 7.05
CA PHE A 11 -9.78 -1.82 6.54
C PHE A 11 -8.83 -0.84 7.22
N PRO A 12 -7.66 -0.55 6.64
CA PRO A 12 -6.93 0.63 7.05
C PRO A 12 -7.77 1.86 6.70
N VAL A 13 -8.43 2.44 7.69
CA VAL A 13 -9.14 3.72 7.56
C VAL A 13 -8.10 4.81 7.81
N PHE A 14 -7.66 5.47 6.75
CA PHE A 14 -6.79 6.64 6.87
C PHE A 14 -7.58 7.91 6.59
N PRO A 15 -7.67 8.86 7.56
CA PRO A 15 -8.03 10.23 7.23
C PRO A 15 -6.92 10.82 6.37
N TYR A 16 -7.23 11.16 5.12
CA TYR A 16 -6.28 11.75 4.20
C TYR A 16 -6.04 13.21 4.60
N LEU A 17 -4.84 13.52 5.09
CA LEU A 17 -4.36 14.90 5.20
C LEU A 17 -2.90 14.94 4.72
N SER A 18 -2.70 14.74 3.41
CA SER A 18 -1.42 15.02 2.75
C SER A 18 -1.26 16.53 2.59
N PRO A 19 -0.14 17.14 3.02
CA PRO A 19 0.04 18.59 3.01
C PRO A 19 0.22 19.22 1.61
N ASP A 20 0.39 18.42 0.54
CA ASP A 20 0.63 18.93 -0.82
C ASP A 20 -0.56 18.71 -1.79
N GLU A 21 -1.57 17.95 -1.38
CA GLU A 21 -2.85 17.85 -2.08
C GLU A 21 -3.90 18.51 -1.19
N THR A 22 -4.27 19.75 -1.47
CA THR A 22 -5.56 20.26 -1.02
C THR A 22 -6.64 19.49 -1.77
N SER A 23 -6.84 18.22 -1.43
CA SER A 23 -7.88 17.39 -2.04
C SER A 23 -9.20 18.01 -1.62
N PHE A 24 -9.92 18.61 -2.56
CA PHE A 24 -11.28 19.13 -2.35
C PHE A 24 -12.30 17.99 -2.15
N GLU A 25 -11.82 16.76 -1.95
CA GLU A 25 -12.60 15.56 -1.76
C GLU A 25 -12.97 15.40 -0.28
N ALA A 26 -14.23 15.05 -0.04
CA ALA A 26 -14.69 14.64 1.28
C ALA A 26 -15.11 13.16 1.21
N GLY A 27 -14.57 12.34 2.09
CA GLY A 27 -14.84 10.91 2.13
C GLY A 27 -13.73 10.12 2.80
N ILE A 28 -13.73 8.81 2.58
CA ILE A 28 -12.66 7.91 3.00
C ILE A 28 -12.16 7.12 1.80
N LYS A 29 -10.87 6.80 1.75
CA LYS A 29 -10.33 5.79 0.82
C LYS A 29 -10.27 4.44 1.52
N VAL A 30 -10.65 3.39 0.80
CA VAL A 30 -10.72 2.03 1.29
C VAL A 30 -10.00 1.12 0.30
N GLN A 31 -9.13 0.25 0.79
CA GLN A 31 -8.54 -0.82 -0.01
C GLN A 31 -8.92 -2.17 0.59
N ILE A 32 -9.34 -3.10 -0.27
CA ILE A 32 -9.58 -4.49 0.12
C ILE A 32 -8.42 -5.30 -0.45
N HIS A 33 -7.64 -5.93 0.44
CA HIS A 33 -6.47 -6.72 0.10
C HIS A 33 -6.33 -7.93 1.03
N THR A 34 -5.43 -8.86 0.70
CA THR A 34 -5.13 -10.02 1.54
C THR A 34 -4.29 -9.60 2.76
N GLN A 35 -4.32 -10.38 3.84
CA GLN A 35 -3.58 -10.05 5.07
C GLN A 35 -2.06 -10.10 4.89
N ASP A 36 -1.59 -10.88 3.91
CA ASP A 36 -0.16 -11.06 3.63
C ASP A 36 0.41 -9.97 2.71
N GLU A 37 -0.45 -9.09 2.18
CA GLU A 37 -0.11 -7.98 1.30
C GLU A 37 -0.22 -6.66 2.08
N PRO A 38 0.84 -5.82 2.13
CA PRO A 38 0.75 -4.53 2.80
C PRO A 38 -0.18 -3.57 2.05
N PRO A 39 -0.86 -2.67 2.77
CA PRO A 39 -1.76 -1.69 2.17
C PRO A 39 -0.99 -0.68 1.33
N PHE A 40 -1.58 -0.30 0.20
CA PHE A 40 -1.09 0.71 -0.73
C PHE A 40 -2.25 1.54 -1.29
N ILE A 41 -2.93 2.19 -0.35
CA ILE A 41 -4.27 2.77 -0.51
C ILE A 41 -4.27 3.95 -1.47
N ASP A 42 -3.17 4.69 -1.55
CA ASP A 42 -3.09 5.91 -2.37
C ASP A 42 -3.28 5.61 -3.85
N GLN A 43 -2.77 4.45 -4.31
CA GLN A 43 -2.91 3.99 -5.70
C GLN A 43 -4.00 2.91 -5.89
N LEU A 44 -4.25 2.04 -4.90
CA LEU A 44 -5.15 0.89 -5.05
C LEU A 44 -6.47 1.01 -4.26
N GLY A 45 -6.64 2.07 -3.48
CA GLY A 45 -7.86 2.34 -2.74
C GLY A 45 -8.96 2.95 -3.60
N PHE A 46 -10.21 2.65 -3.26
CA PHE A 46 -11.40 3.29 -3.82
C PHE A 46 -12.01 4.27 -2.81
N GLY A 47 -12.61 5.35 -3.29
CA GLY A 47 -13.26 6.35 -2.44
C GLY A 47 -14.69 5.94 -2.03
N VAL A 48 -15.07 6.30 -0.80
CA VAL A 48 -16.44 6.20 -0.28
C VAL A 48 -16.90 7.58 0.18
N ALA A 49 -17.96 8.08 -0.44
CA ALA A 49 -18.52 9.40 -0.18
C ALA A 49 -19.33 9.45 1.13
N PRO A 50 -19.33 10.59 1.83
CA PRO A 50 -20.18 10.81 3.00
C PRO A 50 -21.67 10.94 2.59
N GLY A 51 -22.57 10.66 3.53
CA GLY A 51 -24.03 10.80 3.31
C GLY A 51 -24.70 9.67 2.52
N PHE A 52 -23.93 8.64 2.14
CA PHE A 52 -24.43 7.44 1.46
C PHE A 52 -24.15 6.17 2.25
N GLN A 53 -25.04 5.19 2.13
CA GLN A 53 -24.77 3.82 2.54
C GLN A 53 -24.19 3.07 1.35
N THR A 54 -22.88 2.81 1.37
CA THR A 54 -22.18 2.14 0.27
C THR A 54 -22.10 0.64 0.53
N PHE A 55 -22.62 -0.16 -0.40
CA PHE A 55 -22.53 -1.62 -0.34
C PHE A 55 -21.47 -2.12 -1.32
N VAL A 56 -20.44 -2.78 -0.80
CA VAL A 56 -19.34 -3.35 -1.60
C VAL A 56 -19.44 -4.87 -1.55
N SER A 57 -20.01 -5.47 -2.60
CA SER A 57 -20.07 -6.93 -2.74
C SER A 57 -18.77 -7.44 -3.33
N CYS A 58 -18.08 -8.31 -2.60
CA CYS A 58 -16.78 -8.85 -2.98
C CYS A 58 -16.89 -10.32 -3.43
N GLN A 59 -16.04 -10.73 -4.37
CA GLN A 59 -15.84 -12.13 -4.73
C GLN A 59 -14.34 -12.43 -4.70
N GLU A 60 -13.91 -13.41 -3.91
CA GLU A 60 -12.51 -13.81 -3.83
C GLU A 60 -12.07 -14.43 -5.17
N GLN A 61 -10.93 -13.96 -5.68
CA GLN A 61 -10.28 -14.50 -6.86
C GLN A 61 -8.90 -15.02 -6.50
N ARG A 62 -8.66 -16.31 -6.74
CA ARG A 62 -7.34 -16.94 -6.56
C ARG A 62 -6.70 -17.16 -7.92
N LEU A 63 -5.58 -16.49 -8.15
CA LEU A 63 -4.81 -16.61 -9.38
C LEU A 63 -3.51 -17.38 -9.08
N THR A 64 -3.16 -18.30 -9.97
CA THR A 64 -1.89 -19.03 -9.92
C THR A 64 -1.23 -18.93 -11.27
N TYR A 65 -0.02 -18.38 -11.28
CA TYR A 65 0.77 -18.15 -12.49
C TYR A 65 1.90 -19.18 -12.59
N LEU A 66 2.42 -19.39 -13.80
CA LEU A 66 3.56 -20.27 -14.05
C LEU A 66 4.87 -19.46 -14.05
N PRO A 67 5.98 -20.03 -13.54
CA PRO A 67 7.30 -19.42 -13.64
C PRO A 67 7.88 -19.53 -15.07
N PRO A 68 8.99 -18.82 -15.35
CA PRO A 68 9.69 -18.95 -16.63
C PRO A 68 10.12 -20.40 -16.90
N PRO A 69 10.07 -20.89 -18.16
CA PRO A 69 9.77 -20.18 -19.41
C PRO A 69 8.29 -20.08 -19.82
N TRP A 70 7.35 -20.56 -18.99
CA TRP A 70 5.92 -20.59 -19.36
C TRP A 70 5.13 -19.34 -18.99
N GLY A 71 5.68 -18.50 -18.11
CA GLY A 71 5.10 -17.23 -17.70
C GLY A 71 6.08 -16.42 -16.85
N ASP A 72 5.63 -15.26 -16.37
CA ASP A 72 6.44 -14.33 -15.60
C ASP A 72 5.94 -14.26 -14.14
N CYS A 73 6.27 -15.29 -13.36
CA CYS A 73 5.98 -15.33 -11.94
C CYS A 73 7.26 -15.54 -11.12
N LYS A 74 7.41 -14.76 -10.06
CA LYS A 74 8.46 -14.94 -9.07
C LYS A 74 8.04 -16.04 -8.09
N SER A 75 8.65 -17.21 -8.20
CA SER A 75 8.39 -18.35 -7.30
C SER A 75 9.33 -18.42 -6.10
N THR A 76 10.30 -17.51 -6.02
CA THR A 76 11.28 -17.46 -4.93
C THR A 76 10.78 -16.51 -3.84
N PRO A 77 11.10 -16.78 -2.56
CA PRO A 77 10.79 -15.86 -1.47
C PRO A 77 11.37 -14.48 -1.76
N MET A 78 10.72 -13.44 -1.24
CA MET A 78 11.25 -12.08 -1.35
C MET A 78 12.52 -11.98 -0.50
N ASP A 79 13.55 -11.35 -1.06
CA ASP A 79 14.74 -10.95 -0.33
C ASP A 79 14.52 -9.52 0.17
N SER A 80 13.73 -9.39 1.23
CA SER A 80 13.56 -8.10 1.91
C SER A 80 13.65 -8.25 3.41
N ASP A 81 14.22 -7.23 4.04
CA ASP A 81 14.38 -7.17 5.50
C ASP A 81 13.07 -6.76 6.20
N PHE A 82 12.04 -6.35 5.44
CA PHE A 82 10.84 -5.70 5.97
C PHE A 82 9.58 -6.56 5.93
N PHE A 83 9.48 -7.49 4.98
CA PHE A 83 8.25 -8.26 4.74
C PHE A 83 8.56 -9.74 4.61
N SER A 84 7.78 -10.58 5.30
CA SER A 84 7.97 -12.04 5.30
C SER A 84 7.43 -12.74 4.04
N SER A 85 6.45 -12.13 3.38
CA SER A 85 5.74 -12.68 2.23
C SER A 85 5.93 -11.80 1.00
N TYR A 86 6.17 -12.43 -0.16
CA TYR A 86 6.23 -11.71 -1.42
C TYR A 86 4.81 -11.30 -1.86
N SER A 87 4.63 -10.01 -2.11
CA SER A 87 3.49 -9.46 -2.84
C SER A 87 3.99 -8.34 -3.76
N LEU A 88 3.15 -7.95 -4.74
CA LEU A 88 3.50 -6.86 -5.65
C LEU A 88 3.64 -5.53 -4.89
N THR A 89 2.75 -5.23 -3.94
CA THR A 89 2.85 -4.00 -3.14
C THR A 89 4.06 -4.03 -2.21
N ALA A 90 4.38 -5.16 -1.56
CA ALA A 90 5.54 -5.27 -0.68
C ALA A 90 6.84 -5.02 -1.44
N CYS A 91 6.97 -5.61 -2.64
CA CYS A 91 8.12 -5.38 -3.53
C CYS A 91 8.27 -3.90 -3.92
N ARG A 92 7.15 -3.21 -4.17
CA ARG A 92 7.17 -1.79 -4.55
C ARG A 92 7.54 -0.90 -3.37
N ILE A 93 6.92 -1.09 -2.21
CA ILE A 93 7.24 -0.33 -0.98
C ILE A 93 8.71 -0.51 -0.60
N ASP A 94 9.22 -1.74 -0.69
CA ASP A 94 10.63 -2.04 -0.44
C ASP A 94 11.57 -1.31 -1.43
N CYS A 95 11.20 -1.28 -2.72
CA CYS A 95 11.94 -0.53 -3.74
C CYS A 95 11.95 0.98 -3.46
N GLU A 96 10.78 1.57 -3.17
CA GLU A 96 10.63 3.00 -2.87
C GLU A 96 11.40 3.38 -1.60
N THR A 97 11.33 2.54 -0.56
CA THR A 97 12.05 2.74 0.71
C THR A 97 13.56 2.74 0.49
N ARG A 98 14.10 1.73 -0.22
CA ARG A 98 15.53 1.66 -0.51
C ARG A 98 15.99 2.87 -1.32
N TYR A 99 15.22 3.24 -2.34
CA TYR A 99 15.54 4.37 -3.20
C TYR A 99 15.57 5.70 -2.44
N LEU A 100 14.60 5.97 -1.55
CA LEU A 100 14.62 7.17 -0.72
C LEU A 100 15.73 7.18 0.32
N VAL A 101 16.03 6.03 0.92
CA VAL A 101 17.14 5.94 1.88
C VAL A 101 18.47 6.19 1.18
N GLU A 102 18.67 5.67 -0.04
CA GLU A 102 19.89 5.88 -0.83
C GLU A 102 20.03 7.33 -1.32
N ASN A 103 18.94 7.96 -1.77
CA ASN A 103 18.99 9.30 -2.38
C ASN A 103 18.78 10.45 -1.38
N CYS A 104 17.90 10.29 -0.39
CA CYS A 104 17.49 11.33 0.55
C CYS A 104 17.97 11.07 1.99
N ASN A 105 18.59 9.92 2.28
CA ASN A 105 19.06 9.50 3.62
C ASN A 105 17.96 9.52 4.71
N CYS A 106 16.71 9.40 4.31
CA CYS A 106 15.56 9.39 5.20
C CYS A 106 14.45 8.50 4.61
N ARG A 107 13.46 8.16 5.43
CA ARG A 107 12.25 7.46 4.98
C ARG A 107 10.99 8.24 5.30
N MET A 108 9.95 8.04 4.50
CA MET A 108 8.63 8.57 4.81
C MET A 108 7.98 7.81 5.98
N VAL A 109 6.97 8.42 6.61
CA VAL A 109 6.32 7.86 7.80
C VAL A 109 5.68 6.48 7.59
N HIS A 110 5.22 6.19 6.38
CA HIS A 110 4.56 4.94 6.02
C HIS A 110 5.53 3.84 5.54
N MET A 111 6.81 4.18 5.34
CA MET A 111 7.82 3.25 4.84
C MET A 111 8.42 2.42 5.98
N PRO A 112 8.68 1.12 5.78
CA PRO A 112 9.31 0.27 6.78
C PRO A 112 10.80 0.61 7.01
N GLY A 113 11.39 -0.04 8.01
CA GLY A 113 12.83 0.04 8.31
C GLY A 113 13.22 1.06 9.38
N ASP A 114 14.52 1.11 9.66
CA ASP A 114 15.10 1.85 10.79
C ASP A 114 15.74 3.19 10.41
N ALA A 115 15.67 3.56 9.12
CA ALA A 115 16.12 4.87 8.66
C ALA A 115 15.37 6.01 9.38
N PRO A 116 16.00 7.18 9.59
CA PRO A 116 15.33 8.31 10.23
C PRO A 116 14.17 8.82 9.36
N TYR A 117 13.12 9.33 10.01
CA TYR A 117 12.01 9.98 9.30
C TYR A 117 12.48 11.27 8.62
N CYS A 118 11.98 11.51 7.41
CA CYS A 118 12.24 12.76 6.68
C CYS A 118 11.65 13.97 7.43
N THR A 119 12.39 15.07 7.47
CA THR A 119 11.86 16.37 7.94
C THR A 119 10.91 16.97 6.89
N PRO A 120 10.02 17.92 7.27
CA PRO A 120 9.14 18.58 6.29
C PRO A 120 9.89 19.25 5.12
N GLU A 121 11.11 19.74 5.35
CA GLU A 121 11.98 20.29 4.30
C GLU A 121 12.45 19.18 3.35
N GLN A 122 12.94 18.06 3.90
CA GLN A 122 13.35 16.90 3.10
C GLN A 122 12.18 16.28 2.31
N TYR A 123 10.97 16.30 2.88
CA TYR A 123 9.75 15.88 2.18
C TYR A 123 9.60 16.67 0.86
N LYS A 124 9.56 17.99 0.97
CA LYS A 124 9.34 18.88 -0.16
C LYS A 124 10.51 18.90 -1.17
N GLU A 125 11.74 18.89 -0.68
CA GLU A 125 12.92 19.12 -1.53
C GLU A 125 13.49 17.84 -2.14
N CYS A 126 13.23 16.67 -1.55
CA CYS A 126 13.82 15.41 -1.98
C CYS A 126 12.81 14.27 -2.09
N ALA A 127 12.10 13.95 -1.00
CA ALA A 127 11.33 12.70 -0.93
C ALA A 127 10.13 12.67 -1.89
N ASP A 128 9.34 13.73 -1.93
CA ASP A 128 8.18 13.85 -2.83
C ASP A 128 8.57 13.90 -4.32
N PRO A 129 9.55 14.71 -4.77
CA PRO A 129 9.95 14.74 -6.18
C PRO A 129 10.77 13.51 -6.64
N ALA A 130 11.28 12.71 -5.72
CA ALA A 130 12.04 11.49 -6.04
C ALA A 130 11.14 10.31 -6.40
N LEU A 131 9.88 10.30 -5.94
CA LEU A 131 8.91 9.23 -6.14
C LEU A 131 7.91 9.51 -7.28
#